data_AF-A0A1C5IIG7-F1
#
_entry.id   AF-A0A1C5IIG7-F1
#
_cell.length_a   1.000
_cell.length_b   1.000
_cell.length_c   1.000
_cell.angle_alpha   90.00
_cell.angle_beta   90.00
_cell.angle_gamma   90.00
#
_symmetry.space_group_name_H-M   'P 1'
#
loop_
_entity.id
_entity.type
_entity.pdbx_description
1 polymer ?
#
loop_
_entity_poly.entity_id
_entity_poly.type
_entity_poly.pdbx_seq_one_letter_code
_entity_poly.pdbx_strand_id
1 'polypeptide(L)'
;MREPGGDGARPNGMRSPALAIVKIVTVAGLLTGCSASDTGSPAPTPTASTGATGSATPGATAPGTPTAGPGVPGSPIPGGTATGPTDSRVVVTRTGGIAGRSDTVTVEPDGRWTATDRGGATRSGRLSPADLDRLRALTRTATTGATGGTPAIRCADAFSYRLTVPTGSVAWNDCPTGAQPPPAAAATAQLLFRATATG
;
A
#
# COMPACT_ATOMS: atom_id res chain seq x y z
N MET A 1 -53.92 44.50 16.94
CA MET A 1 -52.51 44.73 17.31
C MET A 1 -51.83 43.37 17.32
N ARG A 2 -50.91 43.13 16.37
CA ARG A 2 -50.19 41.86 16.20
C ARG A 2 -48.72 42.24 16.17
N GLU A 3 -47.96 41.80 17.17
CA GLU A 3 -46.54 42.10 17.33
C GLU A 3 -45.70 41.40 16.25
N PRO A 4 -44.69 42.07 15.66
CA PRO A 4 -43.78 41.45 14.71
C PRO A 4 -42.44 41.05 15.37
N GLY A 5 -41.93 39.89 14.95
CA GLY A 5 -40.53 39.68 14.59
C GLY A 5 -39.49 39.73 15.71
N GLY A 6 -39.20 38.57 16.29
CA GLY A 6 -37.93 38.33 16.98
C GLY A 6 -36.91 37.73 16.00
N ASP A 7 -35.97 38.55 15.53
CA ASP A 7 -34.75 38.08 14.87
C ASP A 7 -33.55 38.33 15.79
N GLY A 8 -33.00 37.23 16.31
CA GLY A 8 -31.81 37.21 17.13
C GLY A 8 -30.55 37.43 16.29
N ALA A 9 -29.93 38.59 16.44
CA ALA A 9 -28.57 38.84 15.97
C ALA A 9 -27.56 38.46 17.07
N ARG A 10 -26.76 37.43 16.80
CA ARG A 10 -25.52 37.03 17.50
C ARG A 10 -24.43 36.84 16.44
N PRO A 11 -23.13 37.01 16.78
CA PRO A 11 -22.39 38.23 16.45
C PRO A 11 -21.46 38.07 15.24
N ASN A 12 -21.22 39.20 14.57
CA ASN A 12 -20.14 39.37 13.60
C ASN A 12 -18.77 39.27 14.27
N GLY A 13 -17.96 38.33 13.77
CA GLY A 13 -16.56 38.49 13.42
C GLY A 13 -15.57 39.07 14.44
N MET A 14 -14.54 38.29 14.75
CA MET A 14 -13.17 38.76 14.50
C MET A 14 -12.20 37.60 14.35
N ARG A 15 -11.54 37.62 13.19
CA ARG A 15 -10.51 36.69 12.76
C ARG A 15 -9.25 36.90 13.62
N SER A 16 -8.72 35.83 14.19
CA SER A 16 -7.37 35.81 14.77
C SER A 16 -6.40 35.15 13.79
N PRO A 17 -5.54 35.89 13.08
CA PRO A 17 -4.36 35.33 12.45
C PRO A 17 -3.18 35.44 13.42
N ALA A 18 -3.03 34.46 14.32
CA ALA A 18 -1.79 34.30 15.07
C ALA A 18 -0.71 33.76 14.11
N LEU A 19 0.03 34.66 13.48
CA LEU A 19 1.27 34.38 12.76
C LEU A 19 2.32 33.87 13.75
N ALA A 20 2.36 32.55 13.96
CA ALA A 20 3.45 31.90 14.67
C ALA A 20 4.65 31.79 13.72
N ILE A 21 5.60 32.72 13.88
CA ILE A 21 6.92 32.69 13.25
C ILE A 21 7.68 31.49 13.86
N VAL A 22 7.73 30.37 13.13
CA VAL A 22 8.53 29.21 13.51
C VAL A 22 9.98 29.48 13.13
N LYS A 23 10.84 29.63 14.15
CA LYS A 23 12.30 29.69 13.99
C LYS A 23 12.81 28.31 13.58
N ILE A 24 13.28 28.20 12.34
CA ILE A 24 13.99 27.02 11.83
C ILE A 24 15.41 27.08 12.40
N VAL A 25 15.71 26.21 13.37
CA VAL A 25 17.07 25.98 13.86
C VAL A 25 17.69 24.89 12.99
N THR A 26 18.62 25.31 12.14
CA THR A 26 19.46 24.44 11.31
C THR A 26 20.46 23.72 12.21
N VAL A 27 20.33 22.40 12.38
CA VAL A 27 21.36 21.59 13.03
C VAL A 27 22.22 20.97 11.95
N ALA A 28 23.46 21.46 11.87
CA ALA A 28 24.52 20.94 11.03
C ALA A 28 24.96 19.54 11.48
N GLY A 29 25.36 18.72 10.52
CA GLY A 29 25.60 17.30 10.67
C GLY A 29 26.92 16.92 11.33
N LEU A 30 26.93 15.68 11.82
CA LEU A 30 28.14 14.90 12.07
C LEU A 30 27.96 13.56 11.36
N LEU A 31 28.61 13.44 10.19
CA LEU A 31 28.87 12.16 9.55
C LEU A 31 30.10 11.53 10.23
N THR A 32 29.88 10.46 10.97
CA THR A 32 30.93 9.54 11.39
C THR A 32 30.58 8.16 10.88
N GLY A 33 31.32 7.70 9.89
CA GLY A 33 31.23 6.36 9.32
C GLY A 33 31.95 5.31 10.17
N CYS A 34 31.70 4.04 9.84
CA CYS A 34 32.61 2.93 10.11
C CYS A 34 32.35 1.85 9.05
N SER A 35 33.28 1.74 8.10
CA SER A 35 33.42 0.61 7.18
C SER A 35 34.30 -0.43 7.86
N ALA A 36 33.85 -1.68 7.96
CA ALA A 36 34.70 -2.80 8.34
C ALA A 36 34.76 -3.79 7.18
N SER A 37 35.92 -3.80 6.53
CA SER A 37 36.37 -4.77 5.54
C SER A 37 36.60 -6.12 6.21
N ASP A 38 36.16 -7.22 5.59
CA ASP A 38 36.74 -8.54 5.87
C ASP A 38 37.28 -9.13 4.58
N THR A 39 38.57 -9.45 4.62
CA THR A 39 39.41 -9.86 3.49
C THR A 39 40.14 -11.13 3.91
N GLY A 40 39.99 -12.19 3.11
CA GLY A 40 40.85 -13.38 3.15
C GLY A 40 40.06 -14.69 3.21
N SER A 41 40.42 -15.78 2.54
CA SER A 41 41.57 -16.09 1.68
C SER A 41 41.32 -17.51 1.08
N PRO A 42 42.25 -18.23 0.39
CA PRO A 42 42.00 -18.88 -0.90
C PRO A 42 41.78 -20.42 -0.91
N ALA A 43 41.55 -20.93 -2.14
CA ALA A 43 41.44 -22.32 -2.69
C ALA A 43 42.60 -23.29 -2.31
N PRO A 44 42.65 -24.64 -2.63
CA PRO A 44 42.10 -25.33 -3.84
C PRO A 44 41.70 -26.85 -3.80
N THR A 45 41.01 -27.29 -4.88
CA THR A 45 41.00 -28.59 -5.67
C THR A 45 40.83 -30.00 -4.99
N PRO A 46 40.74 -31.12 -5.75
CA PRO A 46 39.75 -31.56 -6.76
C PRO A 46 39.20 -33.00 -6.46
N THR A 47 38.24 -33.55 -7.23
CA THR A 47 38.15 -35.01 -7.62
C THR A 47 37.05 -35.22 -8.66
N ALA A 48 37.36 -36.00 -9.70
CA ALA A 48 36.51 -36.38 -10.83
C ALA A 48 35.92 -37.80 -10.69
N SER A 49 34.78 -38.08 -11.34
CA SER A 49 34.45 -39.34 -12.07
C SER A 49 33.04 -39.18 -12.69
N THR A 50 32.82 -39.25 -14.01
CA THR A 50 32.86 -40.37 -15.00
C THR A 50 31.50 -41.08 -15.17
N GLY A 51 30.96 -41.03 -16.40
CA GLY A 51 30.02 -41.98 -17.03
C GLY A 51 28.52 -41.74 -16.79
N ALA A 52 27.58 -41.97 -17.72
CA ALA A 52 27.63 -42.51 -19.08
C ALA A 52 26.31 -42.20 -19.84
N THR A 53 26.44 -42.30 -21.15
CA THR A 53 25.50 -42.42 -22.29
C THR A 53 24.04 -42.82 -22.05
N GLY A 54 23.12 -42.18 -22.77
CA GLY A 54 21.75 -42.68 -23.00
C GLY A 54 20.98 -41.84 -24.02
N SER A 55 20.93 -42.30 -25.26
CA SER A 55 20.22 -41.71 -26.41
C SER A 55 18.78 -42.25 -26.49
N ALA A 56 17.78 -41.38 -26.73
CA ALA A 56 16.58 -41.68 -27.54
C ALA A 56 15.69 -40.43 -27.76
N THR A 57 15.47 -40.10 -29.03
CA THR A 57 14.33 -39.37 -29.65
C THR A 57 13.48 -40.46 -30.37
N PRO A 58 12.21 -40.33 -30.82
CA PRO A 58 11.38 -39.14 -31.12
C PRO A 58 9.90 -39.21 -30.64
N GLY A 59 9.15 -38.11 -30.82
CA GLY A 59 7.68 -38.14 -30.80
C GLY A 59 7.05 -36.76 -31.03
N ALA A 60 6.69 -36.48 -32.28
CA ALA A 60 6.01 -35.26 -32.72
C ALA A 60 4.49 -35.37 -32.60
N THR A 61 3.84 -34.34 -32.05
CA THR A 61 2.47 -33.96 -32.41
C THR A 61 2.24 -32.47 -32.12
N ALA A 62 2.03 -31.67 -33.18
CA ALA A 62 1.33 -30.37 -33.11
C ALA A 62 -0.19 -30.63 -32.92
N PRO A 63 -1.06 -29.69 -32.50
CA PRO A 63 -1.36 -28.47 -33.28
C PRO A 63 -1.80 -27.21 -32.49
N GLY A 64 -1.85 -26.06 -33.18
CA GLY A 64 -2.87 -25.03 -32.93
C GLY A 64 -2.42 -23.70 -32.31
N THR A 65 -2.12 -22.73 -33.17
CA THR A 65 -2.21 -21.29 -32.88
C THR A 65 -3.62 -20.89 -32.42
N PRO A 66 -3.74 -19.89 -31.54
CA PRO A 66 -4.46 -18.69 -31.99
C PRO A 66 -3.73 -17.39 -31.64
N THR A 67 -3.72 -16.52 -32.65
CA THR A 67 -3.45 -15.09 -32.60
C THR A 67 -4.21 -14.41 -31.46
N ALA A 68 -3.51 -13.66 -30.60
CA ALA A 68 -4.09 -12.62 -29.75
C ALA A 68 -3.33 -11.30 -30.00
N GLY A 69 -4.07 -10.27 -30.42
CA GLY A 69 -3.57 -8.94 -30.73
C GLY A 69 -3.13 -8.13 -29.50
N PRO A 70 -2.80 -6.83 -29.68
CA PRO A 70 -2.27 -5.99 -28.61
C PRO A 70 -3.37 -5.66 -27.59
N GLY A 71 -3.35 -6.35 -26.44
CA GLY A 71 -4.25 -6.11 -25.32
C GLY A 71 -3.61 -5.20 -24.26
N VAL A 72 -4.29 -4.08 -23.99
CA VAL A 72 -4.05 -3.10 -22.91
C VAL A 72 -3.75 -3.78 -21.56
N PRO A 73 -2.89 -3.22 -20.66
CA PRO A 73 -2.71 -3.76 -19.32
C PRO A 73 -4.01 -3.67 -18.51
N GLY A 74 -4.73 -4.78 -18.40
CA GLY A 74 -5.87 -4.94 -17.50
C GLY A 74 -5.40 -5.18 -16.07
N SER A 75 -5.99 -4.46 -15.12
CA SER A 75 -5.86 -4.73 -13.69
C SER A 75 -6.07 -6.22 -13.39
N PRO A 76 -5.23 -6.88 -12.58
CA PRO A 76 -5.44 -8.27 -12.22
C PRO A 76 -6.73 -8.42 -11.41
N ILE A 77 -7.65 -9.24 -11.90
CA ILE A 77 -8.84 -9.70 -11.18
C ILE A 77 -8.39 -10.94 -10.39
N PRO A 78 -8.39 -10.96 -9.04
CA PRO A 78 -8.09 -12.17 -8.30
C PRO A 78 -9.30 -13.11 -8.34
N GLY A 79 -9.23 -14.13 -9.19
CA GLY A 79 -10.00 -15.36 -9.02
C GLY A 79 -9.26 -16.28 -8.05
N GLY A 80 -9.91 -16.65 -6.96
CA GLY A 80 -9.33 -17.59 -5.99
C GLY A 80 -10.23 -17.77 -4.77
N THR A 81 -10.74 -18.99 -4.61
CA THR A 81 -11.52 -19.48 -3.48
C THR A 81 -10.78 -19.20 -2.17
N ALA A 82 -11.31 -18.30 -1.33
CA ALA A 82 -10.68 -17.93 -0.06
C ALA A 82 -10.90 -19.04 0.99
N THR A 83 -9.83 -19.69 1.42
CA THR A 83 -9.80 -20.58 2.58
C THR A 83 -9.43 -19.78 3.84
N GLY A 84 -10.39 -19.58 4.76
CA GLY A 84 -10.12 -19.19 6.16
C GLY A 84 -9.85 -17.68 6.45
N PRO A 85 -10.55 -17.05 7.41
CA PRO A 85 -10.44 -15.61 7.71
C PRO A 85 -9.24 -15.19 8.61
N THR A 86 -8.22 -16.03 8.83
CA THR A 86 -7.09 -15.69 9.72
C THR A 86 -5.71 -15.64 9.06
N ASP A 87 -5.58 -16.09 7.81
CA ASP A 87 -4.31 -16.10 7.07
C ASP A 87 -4.49 -15.59 5.65
N SER A 88 -5.01 -14.37 5.47
CA SER A 88 -5.27 -13.88 4.13
C SER A 88 -4.71 -12.48 3.85
N ARG A 89 -4.19 -12.36 2.63
CA ARG A 89 -3.40 -11.25 2.11
C ARG A 89 -4.16 -9.93 2.21
N VAL A 90 -3.44 -8.87 2.57
CA VAL A 90 -3.95 -7.48 2.62
C VAL A 90 -3.28 -6.68 1.53
N VAL A 91 -4.05 -5.89 0.78
CA VAL A 91 -3.52 -5.00 -0.26
C VAL A 91 -4.07 -3.60 -0.06
N VAL A 92 -3.19 -2.60 -0.01
CA VAL A 92 -3.58 -1.19 -0.02
C VAL A 92 -2.95 -0.49 -1.21
N THR A 93 -3.75 0.26 -1.95
CA THR A 93 -3.31 1.12 -3.04
C THR A 93 -3.65 2.56 -2.72
N ARG A 94 -2.69 3.47 -2.92
CA ARG A 94 -2.85 4.91 -2.83
C ARG A 94 -2.51 5.53 -4.17
N THR A 95 -3.43 6.29 -4.73
CA THR A 95 -3.25 7.02 -6.01
C THR A 95 -3.61 8.48 -5.84
N GLY A 96 -2.88 9.41 -6.44
CA GLY A 96 -3.25 10.83 -6.50
C GLY A 96 -2.12 11.82 -6.24
N GLY A 97 -2.52 13.05 -5.89
CA GLY A 97 -1.64 14.22 -5.77
C GLY A 97 -1.20 14.80 -7.12
N ILE A 98 -0.63 16.02 -7.09
CA ILE A 98 -0.21 16.81 -8.28
C ILE A 98 0.75 16.04 -9.20
N ALA A 99 1.58 15.15 -8.65
CA ALA A 99 2.55 14.34 -9.40
C ALA A 99 1.99 12.99 -9.90
N GLY A 100 0.73 12.66 -9.62
CA GLY A 100 0.11 11.39 -10.04
C GLY A 100 0.76 10.16 -9.41
N ARG A 101 1.02 10.17 -8.10
CA ARG A 101 1.62 9.03 -7.37
C ARG A 101 0.69 7.82 -7.43
N SER A 102 1.29 6.64 -7.44
CA SER A 102 0.59 5.36 -7.33
C SER A 102 1.46 4.42 -6.53
N ASP A 103 1.09 4.16 -5.28
CA ASP A 103 1.82 3.26 -4.38
C ASP A 103 0.90 2.08 -4.04
N THR A 104 1.40 0.85 -4.19
CA THR A 104 0.70 -0.36 -3.76
C THR A 104 1.53 -1.11 -2.75
N VAL A 105 0.95 -1.39 -1.58
CA VAL A 105 1.55 -2.25 -0.56
C VAL A 105 0.73 -3.53 -0.46
N THR A 106 1.40 -4.66 -0.66
CA THR A 106 0.89 -6.00 -0.38
C THR A 106 1.51 -6.49 0.92
N VAL A 107 0.70 -7.08 1.79
CA VAL A 107 1.15 -7.82 2.97
C VAL A 107 0.57 -9.22 2.94
N GLU A 108 1.45 -10.20 3.03
CA GLU A 108 1.11 -11.61 3.14
C GLU A 108 0.73 -11.97 4.60
N PRO A 109 0.03 -13.09 4.82
CA PRO A 109 -0.44 -13.50 6.16
C PRO A 109 0.66 -13.63 7.22
N ASP A 110 1.87 -13.97 6.76
CA ASP A 110 3.05 -14.12 7.60
C ASP A 110 3.71 -12.78 7.95
N GLY A 111 3.23 -11.67 7.40
CA GLY A 111 3.76 -10.32 7.60
C GLY A 111 4.88 -9.93 6.64
N ARG A 112 5.24 -10.78 5.66
CA ARG A 112 6.08 -10.32 4.53
C ARG A 112 5.31 -9.27 3.74
N TRP A 113 5.99 -8.22 3.33
CA TRP A 113 5.38 -7.17 2.55
C TRP A 113 6.21 -6.81 1.33
N THR A 114 5.51 -6.31 0.32
CA THR A 114 6.07 -5.75 -0.90
C THR A 114 5.37 -4.42 -1.19
N ALA A 115 6.14 -3.37 -1.42
CA ALA A 115 5.67 -2.05 -1.80
C ALA A 115 6.18 -1.71 -3.21
N THR A 116 5.28 -1.33 -4.10
CA THR A 116 5.61 -0.93 -5.48
C THR A 116 5.13 0.50 -5.70
N ASP A 117 6.00 1.33 -6.25
CA ASP A 117 5.67 2.72 -6.60
C ASP A 117 5.22 2.86 -8.06
N ARG A 118 4.95 4.11 -8.47
CA ARG A 118 4.51 4.45 -9.83
C ARG A 118 5.55 4.05 -10.89
N GLY A 119 6.84 4.18 -10.58
CA GLY A 119 7.94 3.85 -11.47
C GLY A 119 8.20 2.35 -11.57
N GLY A 120 7.49 1.54 -10.80
CA GLY A 120 7.71 0.10 -10.68
C GLY A 120 8.84 -0.28 -9.73
N ALA A 121 9.46 0.70 -9.05
CA ALA A 121 10.46 0.39 -8.04
C ALA A 121 9.79 -0.37 -6.91
N THR A 122 10.41 -1.48 -6.52
CA THR A 122 9.85 -2.41 -5.55
C THR A 122 10.75 -2.49 -4.32
N ARG A 123 10.13 -2.43 -3.15
CA ARG A 123 10.76 -2.62 -1.84
C ARG A 123 10.04 -3.74 -1.11
N SER A 124 10.74 -4.45 -0.25
CA SER A 124 10.16 -5.56 0.49
C SER A 124 10.77 -5.67 1.88
N GLY A 125 10.06 -6.37 2.76
CA GLY A 125 10.51 -6.60 4.13
C GLY A 125 9.54 -7.46 4.91
N ARG A 126 9.63 -7.39 6.24
CA ARG A 126 8.67 -7.98 7.16
C ARG A 126 8.12 -6.91 8.10
N LEU A 127 6.86 -7.04 8.46
CA LEU A 127 6.27 -6.30 9.58
C LEU A 127 6.85 -6.82 10.90
N SER A 128 6.94 -5.93 11.89
CA SER A 128 7.19 -6.37 13.26
C SER A 128 6.04 -7.26 13.75
N PRO A 129 6.26 -8.19 14.70
CA PRO A 129 5.18 -9.02 15.26
C PRO A 129 4.03 -8.17 15.81
N ALA A 130 4.35 -7.05 16.48
CA ALA A 130 3.36 -6.13 17.02
C ALA A 130 2.53 -5.42 15.93
N ASP A 131 3.16 -4.99 14.83
CA ASP A 131 2.43 -4.41 13.69
C ASP A 131 1.58 -5.46 12.97
N LEU A 132 2.04 -6.71 12.87
CA LEU A 132 1.29 -7.81 12.28
C LEU A 132 0.04 -8.16 13.10
N ASP A 133 0.16 -8.24 14.42
CA ASP A 133 -0.99 -8.47 15.31
C ASP A 133 -1.99 -7.31 15.26
N ARG A 134 -1.48 -6.08 15.22
CA ARG A 134 -2.33 -4.89 15.04
C ARG A 134 -3.03 -4.89 13.69
N LEU A 135 -2.34 -5.27 12.62
CA LEU A 135 -2.93 -5.41 11.28
C LEU A 135 -4.08 -6.43 11.32
N ARG A 136 -3.84 -7.62 11.89
CA ARG A 136 -4.86 -8.68 12.04
C ARG A 136 -6.08 -8.23 12.83
N ALA A 137 -5.89 -7.40 13.86
CA ALA A 137 -7.01 -6.85 14.62
C ALA A 137 -7.84 -5.86 13.80
N LEU A 138 -7.18 -4.96 13.04
CA LEU A 138 -7.84 -3.95 12.23
C LEU A 138 -8.60 -4.53 11.03
N THR A 139 -8.05 -5.56 10.38
CA THR A 139 -8.66 -6.14 9.17
C THR A 139 -10.00 -6.82 9.43
N ARG A 140 -10.26 -7.29 10.66
CA ARG A 140 -11.54 -7.88 11.06
C ARG A 140 -12.73 -6.92 10.90
N THR A 141 -12.51 -5.62 11.06
CA THR A 141 -13.56 -4.59 10.99
C THR A 141 -13.28 -3.54 9.92
N ALA A 142 -12.28 -3.76 9.05
CA ALA A 142 -11.84 -2.78 8.06
C ALA A 142 -12.94 -2.39 7.05
N THR A 143 -13.88 -3.28 6.75
CA THR A 143 -14.98 -3.01 5.80
C THR A 143 -16.30 -2.69 6.50
N THR A 144 -16.35 -2.71 7.83
CA THR A 144 -17.58 -2.44 8.59
C THR A 144 -18.00 -0.99 8.37
N GLY A 145 -19.21 -0.79 7.83
CA GLY A 145 -19.74 0.54 7.52
C GLY A 145 -19.25 1.12 6.18
N ALA A 146 -18.52 0.35 5.36
CA ALA A 146 -18.16 0.78 4.01
C ALA A 146 -19.42 0.87 3.13
N THR A 147 -19.68 2.05 2.58
CA THR A 147 -20.65 2.24 1.50
C THR A 147 -19.92 1.99 0.19
N GLY A 148 -20.23 0.91 -0.51
CA GLY A 148 -19.49 0.49 -1.70
C GLY A 148 -19.41 1.55 -2.81
N GLY A 149 -18.48 1.35 -3.75
CA GLY A 149 -18.30 2.22 -4.92
C GLY A 149 -16.94 2.94 -4.94
N THR A 150 -16.60 3.52 -6.09
CA THR A 150 -15.43 4.40 -6.21
C THR A 150 -15.87 5.82 -5.87
N PRO A 151 -15.31 6.44 -4.82
CA PRO A 151 -15.71 7.78 -4.40
C PRO A 151 -15.31 8.82 -5.46
N ALA A 152 -16.23 9.74 -5.78
CA ALA A 152 -15.92 10.88 -6.63
C ALA A 152 -14.86 11.77 -5.94
N ILE A 153 -13.79 12.11 -6.66
CA ILE A 153 -12.79 13.06 -6.15
C ILE A 153 -13.40 14.46 -6.23
N ARG A 154 -13.61 15.09 -5.07
CA ARG A 154 -14.17 16.44 -4.93
C ARG A 154 -13.16 17.47 -4.42
N CYS A 155 -12.09 17.00 -3.79
CA CYS A 155 -11.00 17.83 -3.29
C CYS A 155 -9.89 17.88 -4.35
N ALA A 156 -9.38 19.07 -4.64
CA ALA A 156 -8.13 19.22 -5.38
C ALA A 156 -7.01 18.50 -4.61
N ASP A 157 -6.15 17.80 -5.33
CA ASP A 157 -4.96 17.11 -4.81
C ASP A 157 -5.23 15.99 -3.78
N ALA A 158 -6.46 15.49 -3.70
CA ALA A 158 -6.78 14.37 -2.82
C ALA A 158 -6.10 13.08 -3.26
N PHE A 159 -5.71 12.28 -2.27
CA PHE A 159 -5.34 10.89 -2.50
C PHE A 159 -6.58 10.00 -2.45
N SER A 160 -6.73 9.13 -3.42
CA SER A 160 -7.65 8.00 -3.40
C SER A 160 -6.96 6.78 -2.82
N TYR A 161 -7.67 6.08 -1.96
CA TYR A 161 -7.21 4.86 -1.33
C TYR A 161 -8.16 3.72 -1.67
N ARG A 162 -7.60 2.53 -1.86
CA ARG A 162 -8.33 1.28 -1.94
C ARG A 162 -7.66 0.27 -1.02
N LEU A 163 -8.42 -0.24 -0.07
CA LEU A 163 -8.01 -1.32 0.82
C LEU A 163 -8.79 -2.57 0.44
N THR A 164 -8.07 -3.66 0.18
CA THR A 164 -8.61 -4.99 -0.02
C THR A 164 -8.14 -5.86 1.12
N VAL A 165 -9.10 -6.43 1.83
CA VAL A 165 -8.92 -7.39 2.92
C VAL A 165 -9.74 -8.64 2.61
N PRO A 166 -9.57 -9.74 3.36
CA PRO A 166 -10.30 -10.98 3.07
C PRO A 166 -11.82 -10.83 3.19
N THR A 167 -12.27 -9.92 4.05
CA THR A 167 -13.69 -9.62 4.29
C THR A 167 -14.32 -8.68 3.24
N GLY A 168 -13.54 -8.19 2.28
CA GLY A 168 -14.01 -7.33 1.19
C GLY A 168 -13.07 -6.18 0.85
N SER A 169 -13.55 -5.23 0.07
CA SER A 169 -12.78 -4.04 -0.29
C SER A 169 -13.53 -2.76 0.05
N VAL A 170 -12.77 -1.72 0.40
CA VAL A 170 -13.27 -0.37 0.66
C VAL A 170 -12.39 0.63 -0.06
N ALA A 171 -13.02 1.64 -0.66
CA ALA A 171 -12.33 2.74 -1.31
C ALA A 171 -12.81 4.08 -0.73
N TRP A 172 -11.88 5.02 -0.52
CA TRP A 172 -12.18 6.34 0.00
C TRP A 172 -11.23 7.39 -0.61
N ASN A 173 -11.61 8.65 -0.52
CA ASN A 173 -10.73 9.78 -0.84
C ASN A 173 -10.37 10.48 0.46
N ASP A 174 -9.12 10.89 0.59
CA ASP A 174 -8.64 11.73 1.69
C ASP A 174 -9.10 13.17 1.46
N CYS A 175 -10.38 13.40 1.71
CA CYS A 175 -11.08 14.64 1.46
C CYS A 175 -11.99 14.92 2.68
N PRO A 176 -11.73 15.98 3.47
CA PRO A 176 -12.48 16.28 4.70
C PRO A 176 -13.97 16.50 4.48
N THR A 177 -14.34 16.96 3.29
CA THR A 177 -15.74 17.23 2.90
C THR A 177 -16.41 16.04 2.20
N GLY A 178 -15.67 14.96 1.96
CA GLY A 178 -16.17 13.73 1.33
C GLY A 178 -16.66 12.69 2.33
N ALA A 179 -17.17 11.57 1.79
CA ALA A 179 -17.49 10.39 2.60
C ALA A 179 -16.22 9.91 3.33
N GLN A 180 -16.33 9.76 4.65
CA GLN A 180 -15.21 9.32 5.48
C GLN A 180 -15.06 7.80 5.44
N PRO A 181 -13.83 7.28 5.43
CA PRO A 181 -13.60 5.84 5.51
C PRO A 181 -14.03 5.26 6.86
N PRO A 182 -14.30 3.95 6.93
CA PRO A 182 -14.30 3.23 8.20
C PRO A 182 -12.99 3.49 8.97
N PRO A 183 -13.05 3.76 10.30
CA PRO A 183 -11.83 4.05 11.08
C PRO A 183 -10.78 2.95 10.99
N ALA A 184 -11.21 1.69 10.95
CA ALA A 184 -10.32 0.54 10.82
C ALA A 184 -9.61 0.49 9.44
N ALA A 185 -10.28 0.90 8.36
CA ALA A 185 -9.67 0.99 7.03
C ALA A 185 -8.56 2.05 6.99
N ALA A 186 -8.86 3.25 7.49
CA ALA A 186 -7.90 4.35 7.56
C ALA A 186 -6.69 3.98 8.43
N ALA A 187 -6.93 3.40 9.61
CA ALA A 187 -5.87 2.95 10.50
C ALA A 187 -5.00 1.84 9.87
N THR A 188 -5.60 0.93 9.10
CA THR A 188 -4.87 -0.10 8.35
C THR A 188 -3.93 0.52 7.33
N ALA A 189 -4.44 1.42 6.48
CA ALA A 189 -3.62 2.10 5.48
C ALA A 189 -2.46 2.88 6.11
N GLN A 190 -2.73 3.63 7.18
CA GLN A 190 -1.70 4.38 7.90
C GLN A 190 -0.61 3.48 8.50
N LEU A 191 -1.00 2.35 9.12
CA LEU A 191 -0.05 1.38 9.65
C LEU A 191 0.88 0.86 8.56
N LEU A 192 0.31 0.44 7.42
CA LEU A 192 1.08 -0.13 6.31
C LEU A 192 2.03 0.90 5.68
N PHE A 193 1.56 2.11 5.38
CA PHE A 193 2.43 3.13 4.79
C PHE A 193 3.51 3.60 5.76
N ARG A 194 3.25 3.66 7.07
CA ARG A 194 4.28 3.98 8.08
C ARG A 194 5.34 2.88 8.15
N ALA A 195 4.91 1.62 8.30
CA ALA A 195 5.82 0.50 8.51
C ALA A 195 6.69 0.19 7.28
N THR A 196 6.20 0.52 6.08
CA THR A 196 6.91 0.27 4.82
C THR A 196 7.66 1.49 4.29
N ALA A 197 7.58 2.65 4.94
CA ALA A 197 8.35 3.84 4.54
C ALA A 197 9.83 3.77 4.95
N THR A 198 10.16 2.97 5.97
CA THR A 198 11.50 2.88 6.56
C THR A 198 12.34 1.70 6.06
N GLY A 199 11.84 0.93 5.09
CA GLY A 199 12.52 -0.23 4.49
C GLY A 199 13.15 0.06 3.14
#